data_AF-A0A7R9I8P4-F1
#
_entry.id   AF-A0A7R9I8P4-F1
#
_cell.length_a   1.000
_cell.length_b   1.000
_cell.length_c   1.000
_cell.angle_alpha   90.00
_cell.angle_beta   90.00
_cell.angle_gamma   90.00
#
_symmetry.space_group_name_H-M   'P 1'
#
loop_
_entity.id
_entity.type
_entity.pdbx_description
1 polymer ?
#
loop_
_entity_poly.entity_id
_entity_poly.type
_entity_poly.pdbx_seq_one_letter_code
_entity_poly.pdbx_strand_id
1 'polypeptide(L)'
;GTPDWIGGNDTPLEGFSWRGGSERDTTGILIWSEVFLSKLPSGEEVAVLLIDTQGAFDSESTVRDCATVFALSTMVSSVQIYNLLHNIQEDDLQHLQ
;
A
#
# COMPACT_ATOMS: atom_id res chain seq x y z
N GLY A 1 -0.58 -0.12 21.94
CA GLY A 1 -1.91 0.11 21.37
C GLY A 1 -2.97 -0.28 22.37
N THR A 2 -4.18 0.25 22.25
CA THR A 2 -5.34 -0.23 22.99
C THR A 2 -5.76 -1.62 22.46
N PRO A 3 -6.39 -2.49 23.27
CA PRO A 3 -6.84 -3.81 22.83
C PRO A 3 -7.84 -3.74 21.66
N ASP A 4 -8.66 -2.69 21.64
CA ASP A 4 -9.77 -2.51 20.69
C ASP A 4 -9.38 -1.67 19.46
N TRP A 5 -8.12 -1.75 19.02
CA TRP A 5 -7.57 -0.92 17.92
C TRP A 5 -8.26 -1.15 16.56
N ILE A 6 -8.86 -2.33 16.36
CA ILE A 6 -9.55 -2.70 15.11
C ILE A 6 -10.88 -1.93 14.92
N GLY A 7 -11.40 -1.30 15.99
CA GLY A 7 -12.72 -0.68 15.98
C GLY A 7 -13.86 -1.68 16.24
N GLY A 8 -15.09 -1.18 16.23
CA GLY A 8 -16.29 -2.01 16.39
C GLY A 8 -16.76 -2.59 15.06
N ASN A 9 -17.46 -3.73 15.10
CA ASN A 9 -17.99 -4.40 13.89
C ASN A 9 -18.94 -3.52 13.06
N ASP A 10 -19.60 -2.55 13.69
CA ASP A 10 -20.58 -1.66 13.05
C ASP A 10 -19.97 -0.31 12.61
N THR A 11 -18.67 -0.10 12.83
CA THR A 11 -17.99 1.13 12.42
C THR A 11 -17.58 1.03 10.94
N PRO A 12 -17.99 1.97 10.08
CA PRO A 12 -17.55 2.01 8.70
C PRO A 12 -16.03 2.17 8.59
N LEU A 13 -15.41 1.51 7.59
CA LEU A 13 -13.98 1.69 7.30
C LEU A 13 -13.76 3.02 6.58
N GLU A 14 -13.05 3.93 7.25
CA GLU A 14 -12.59 5.21 6.72
C GLU A 14 -11.08 5.14 6.45
N GLY A 15 -10.57 5.95 5.54
CA GLY A 15 -9.16 5.87 5.16
C GLY A 15 -8.87 6.34 3.74
N PHE A 16 -7.87 5.70 3.14
CA PHE A 16 -7.70 5.76 1.69
C PHE A 16 -9.00 5.30 1.02
N SER A 17 -9.34 5.94 -0.09
CA SER A 17 -10.51 5.53 -0.87
C SER A 17 -10.35 4.05 -1.23
N TRP A 18 -11.43 3.29 -1.04
CA TRP A 18 -11.49 1.91 -1.44
C TRP A 18 -12.89 1.58 -1.95
N ARG A 19 -12.97 0.72 -2.96
CA ARG A 19 -14.24 0.17 -3.46
C ARG A 19 -14.09 -1.29 -3.82
N GLY A 20 -15.18 -2.05 -3.64
CA GLY A 20 -15.30 -3.37 -4.24
C GLY A 20 -15.58 -3.25 -5.74
N GLY A 21 -15.05 -4.17 -6.53
CA GLY A 21 -15.25 -4.20 -7.98
C GLY A 21 -13.95 -4.49 -8.73
N SER A 22 -14.07 -4.79 -10.02
CA SER A 22 -12.93 -5.03 -10.91
C SER A 22 -12.29 -3.75 -11.44
N GLU A 23 -12.90 -2.60 -11.17
CA GLU A 23 -12.38 -1.31 -11.61
C GLU A 23 -11.55 -0.63 -10.53
N ARG A 24 -10.50 0.04 -10.99
CA ARG A 24 -9.52 0.75 -10.17
C ARG A 24 -10.12 1.84 -9.28
N ASP A 25 -9.54 2.02 -8.09
CA ASP A 25 -9.83 3.15 -7.20
C ASP A 25 -8.62 4.11 -7.06
N THR A 26 -7.45 3.59 -6.72
CA THR A 26 -6.22 4.40 -6.51
C THR A 26 -5.46 4.66 -7.82
N THR A 27 -5.04 5.90 -8.05
CA THR A 27 -4.22 6.32 -9.20
C THR A 27 -2.85 6.82 -8.75
N GLY A 28 -1.77 6.20 -9.21
CA GLY A 28 -0.39 6.58 -8.86
C GLY A 28 0.00 6.18 -7.44
N ILE A 29 0.57 7.13 -6.69
CA ILE A 29 1.03 6.94 -5.30
C ILE A 29 0.33 7.98 -4.43
N LEU A 30 -0.37 7.52 -3.41
CA LEU A 30 -1.01 8.35 -2.38
C LEU A 30 -0.23 8.20 -1.07
N ILE A 31 -0.06 9.30 -0.36
CA ILE A 31 0.56 9.31 0.97
C ILE A 31 -0.49 9.83 1.95
N TRP A 32 -0.58 9.19 3.11
CA TRP A 32 -1.48 9.63 4.16
C TRP A 32 -1.12 11.05 4.61
N SER A 33 -2.13 11.91 4.74
CA SER A 33 -1.91 13.34 5.02
C SER A 33 -1.30 13.62 6.40
N GLU A 34 -1.45 12.68 7.33
CA GLU A 34 -0.88 12.75 8.68
C GLU A 34 0.34 11.84 8.80
N VAL A 35 1.41 12.37 9.37
CA VAL A 35 2.62 11.59 9.71
C VAL A 35 2.49 11.08 11.14
N PHE A 36 2.61 9.77 11.33
CA PHE A 36 2.51 9.17 12.66
C PHE A 36 3.87 9.14 13.33
N LEU A 37 4.01 9.86 14.44
CA LEU A 37 5.25 9.82 15.23
C LEU A 37 5.23 8.64 16.20
N SER A 38 6.30 7.86 16.21
CA SER A 38 6.46 6.71 17.10
C SER A 38 7.84 6.69 17.74
N LYS A 39 7.93 6.09 18.92
CA LYS A 39 9.20 5.91 19.63
C LYS A 39 9.61 4.45 19.57
N LEU A 40 10.78 4.18 19.00
CA LEU A 40 11.35 2.84 18.94
C LEU A 40 11.76 2.36 20.33
N PRO A 41 11.92 1.03 20.53
CA PRO A 41 12.44 0.48 21.79
C PRO A 41 13.83 1.03 22.17
N SER A 42 14.62 1.47 21.18
CA SER A 42 15.90 2.15 21.38
C SER A 42 15.76 3.54 22.02
N GLY A 43 14.56 4.13 22.02
CA GLY A 43 14.28 5.49 22.46
C GLY A 43 14.34 6.55 21.36
N GLU A 44 14.67 6.16 20.12
CA GLU A 44 14.65 7.04 18.96
C GLU A 44 13.21 7.38 18.51
N GLU A 45 12.97 8.63 18.14
CA GLU A 45 11.70 9.09 17.57
C GLU A 45 11.74 8.98 16.05
N VAL A 46 10.75 8.31 15.47
CA VAL A 46 10.63 8.07 14.03
C VAL A 46 9.30 8.57 13.50
N ALA A 47 9.31 8.99 12.24
CA ALA A 47 8.12 9.32 11.47
C ALA A 47 7.70 8.12 10.62
N VAL A 48 6.46 7.67 10.80
CA VAL A 48 5.86 6.59 10.02
C VAL A 48 4.94 7.21 8.97
N LEU A 49 5.25 6.95 7.70
CA LEU A 49 4.43 7.33 6.56
C LEU A 49 3.70 6.10 6.03
N LEU A 50 2.42 6.27 5.71
CA LEU A 50 1.63 5.26 5.02
C LEU A 50 1.50 5.65 3.56
N ILE A 51 1.82 4.72 2.67
CA ILE A 51 1.79 4.90 1.23
C ILE A 51 0.81 3.88 0.66
N ASP A 52 -0.21 4.36 -0.05
CA ASP A 52 -1.11 3.54 -0.86
C ASP A 52 -0.74 3.69 -2.33
N THR A 53 -0.57 2.58 -3.03
CA THR A 53 -0.10 2.56 -4.41
C THR A 53 -1.15 1.95 -5.30
N GLN A 54 -1.27 2.47 -6.52
CA GLN A 54 -2.05 1.83 -7.55
C GLN A 54 -1.69 0.34 -7.70
N GLY A 55 -2.72 -0.51 -7.78
CA GLY A 55 -2.55 -1.94 -8.02
C GLY A 55 -1.87 -2.21 -9.36
N ALA A 56 -0.92 -3.13 -9.36
CA ALA A 56 -0.37 -3.66 -10.61
C ALA A 56 -1.47 -4.44 -11.35
N PHE A 57 -1.48 -4.37 -12.68
CA PHE A 57 -2.35 -5.17 -13.56
C PHE A 57 -3.84 -4.75 -13.64
N ASP A 58 -4.16 -3.46 -13.61
CA ASP A 58 -5.48 -2.99 -14.06
C ASP A 58 -5.56 -3.01 -15.60
N SER A 59 -6.76 -3.22 -16.15
CA SER A 59 -6.98 -3.35 -17.59
C SER A 59 -6.72 -2.06 -18.40
N GLU A 60 -6.42 -0.95 -17.72
CA GLU A 60 -6.25 0.37 -18.33
C GLU A 60 -4.80 0.87 -18.32
N SER A 61 -3.91 0.34 -17.48
CA SER A 61 -2.53 0.83 -17.41
C SER A 61 -1.57 0.00 -18.25
N THR A 62 -0.56 0.65 -18.81
CA THR A 62 0.51 -0.09 -19.50
C THR A 62 1.40 -0.78 -18.47
N VAL A 63 2.04 -1.90 -18.86
CA VAL A 63 3.07 -2.58 -18.04
C VAL A 63 4.12 -1.59 -17.53
N ARG A 64 4.44 -0.57 -18.33
CA ARG A 64 5.42 0.48 -17.99
C ARG A 64 4.93 1.39 -16.86
N ASP A 65 3.65 1.75 -16.84
CA ASP A 65 3.10 2.62 -15.79
C ASP A 65 3.08 1.90 -14.44
N CYS A 66 2.65 0.63 -14.45
CA CYS A 66 2.71 -0.26 -13.28
C CYS A 66 4.15 -0.44 -12.78
N ALA A 67 5.10 -0.73 -13.67
CA ALA A 67 6.50 -0.87 -13.31
C ALA A 67 7.09 0.43 -12.73
N THR A 68 6.66 1.60 -13.23
CA THR A 68 7.13 2.90 -12.73
C THR A 68 6.62 3.16 -11.31
N VAL A 69 5.32 2.94 -11.07
CA VAL A 69 4.73 3.09 -9.73
C VAL A 69 5.39 2.11 -8.75
N PHE A 70 5.54 0.86 -9.16
CA PHE A 70 6.15 -0.18 -8.34
C PHE A 70 7.63 0.09 -8.02
N ALA A 71 8.42 0.50 -9.01
CA ALA A 71 9.82 0.85 -8.79
C ALA A 71 9.95 2.06 -7.86
N LEU A 72 9.14 3.11 -8.06
CA LEU A 72 9.14 4.30 -7.20
C LEU A 72 8.72 3.95 -5.77
N SER A 73 7.64 3.18 -5.58
CA SER A 73 7.19 2.79 -4.24
C SER A 73 8.24 1.96 -3.51
N THR A 74 8.91 1.05 -4.23
CA THR A 74 9.97 0.20 -3.67
C THR A 74 11.22 1.01 -3.30
N MET A 75 11.60 2.01 -4.10
CA MET A 75 12.75 2.87 -3.80
C MET A 75 12.50 3.84 -2.64
N VAL A 76 11.25 4.30 -2.48
CA VAL A 76 10.88 5.27 -1.44
C VAL A 76 10.54 4.59 -0.12
N SER A 77 9.95 3.39 -0.15
CA SER A 77 9.55 2.66 1.05
C SER A 77 10.72 1.94 1.70
N SER A 78 10.75 1.93 3.03
CA SER A 78 11.62 1.03 3.80
C SER A 78 11.02 -0.37 3.91
N VAL A 79 9.69 -0.49 3.76
CA VAL A 79 8.93 -1.73 3.81
C VAL A 79 7.90 -1.69 2.68
N GLN A 80 8.02 -2.63 1.73
CA GLN A 80 7.08 -2.80 0.63
C GLN A 80 6.19 -4.02 0.91
N ILE A 81 4.87 -3.81 0.95
CA ILE A 81 3.89 -4.89 0.98
C ILE A 81 3.50 -5.19 -0.46
N TYR A 82 3.82 -6.38 -0.96
CA TYR A 82 3.43 -6.82 -2.29
C TYR A 82 2.16 -7.66 -2.20
N ASN A 83 1.02 -7.06 -2.56
CA ASN A 83 -0.31 -7.68 -2.43
C ASN A 83 -0.64 -8.49 -3.69
N LEU A 84 -0.68 -9.82 -3.56
CA LEU A 84 -0.97 -10.76 -4.64
C LEU A 84 -2.26 -11.54 -4.35
N LEU A 85 -3.01 -11.85 -5.41
CA LEU A 85 -4.21 -12.67 -5.31
C LEU A 85 -3.87 -14.16 -5.48
N HIS A 86 -4.35 -14.99 -4.57
CA HIS A 86 -4.16 -16.44 -4.53
C HIS A 86 -2.72 -16.90 -4.26
N ASN A 87 -1.87 -16.95 -5.28
CA ASN A 87 -0.57 -17.59 -5.20
C ASN A 87 0.47 -16.77 -5.95
N ILE A 88 1.74 -16.91 -5.53
CA ILE A 88 2.87 -16.30 -6.22
C ILE A 88 3.13 -17.12 -7.49
N GLN A 89 2.98 -16.48 -8.65
CA GLN A 89 3.23 -17.08 -9.95
C GLN A 89 4.57 -16.59 -10.53
N GLU A 90 5.05 -17.27 -11.57
CA GLU A 90 6.35 -16.95 -12.17
C GLU A 90 6.34 -15.59 -12.88
N ASP A 91 5.21 -15.20 -13.46
CA ASP A 91 4.99 -13.86 -13.97
C ASP A 91 5.09 -12.81 -12.86
N ASP A 92 4.53 -13.04 -11.66
CA ASP A 92 4.69 -12.11 -10.53
C ASP A 92 6.17 -11.86 -10.17
N LEU A 93 7.01 -12.90 -10.30
CA LEU A 93 8.45 -12.82 -10.04
C LEU A 93 9.21 -12.11 -11.18
N GLN A 94 8.78 -12.28 -12.43
CA GLN A 94 9.36 -11.56 -13.56
C GLN A 94 9.11 -10.05 -13.50
N HIS A 95 8.03 -9.61 -12.84
CA HIS A 95 7.77 -8.19 -12.59
C HIS A 95 8.59 -7.61 -11.43
N LEU A 96 9.19 -8.47 -10.60
CA LEU A 96 10.12 -8.07 -9.53
C LEU A 96 11.59 -8.00 -9.99
N GLN A 97 11.90 -8.48 -11.20
CA GLN A 97 13.27 -8.62 -11.74
C GLN A 97 13.65 -7.47 -12.68
#